data_AF-A0A8J1MZI8-F1
#
_entry.id   AF-A0A8J1MZI8-F1
#
_cell.length_a   1.000
_cell.length_b   1.000
_cell.length_c   1.000
_cell.angle_alpha   90.00
_cell.angle_beta   90.00
_cell.angle_gamma   90.00
#
_symmetry.space_group_name_H-M   'P 1'
#
loop_
_entity.id
_entity.type
_entity.pdbx_description
1 polymer ?
#
loop_
_entity_poly.entity_id
_entity_poly.type
_entity_poly.pdbx_seq_one_letter_code
_entity_poly.pdbx_strand_id
1 'polypeptide(L)'
;MVLKLWSIQKNRHFSNSEQLLNLTSTKDFVLLDINEKGVEETADECKILGATAHAFVVDCSNRNDIYRCAEKVKQDIGDVDILINNAGVIFGREFLELQDHQIEKTFSVNMLAHFWTAKSFLPAMMKNNRGHIVTVASVAGQVAVPYLVDYCASKSGVIGFHESLTSELKELGKDGVKTSCLCPVFVNTGFVQNPSTRVWPVLETEDVVKCLMEGILTNKKMIIVPSSVKYSLILNHFLPERVIAALTQMQDIQFSTPYRHDKKED
;
A
#
# COMPACT_ATOMS: atom_id res chain seq x y z
N MET A 1 8.18 10.41 -14.04
CA MET A 1 7.88 8.97 -14.07
C MET A 1 7.33 8.48 -12.72
N VAL A 2 6.22 7.76 -12.73
CA VAL A 2 5.61 7.13 -11.53
C VAL A 2 5.69 5.60 -11.64
N LEU A 3 6.35 4.95 -10.70
CA LEU A 3 6.35 3.48 -10.55
C LEU A 3 5.24 3.07 -9.59
N LYS A 4 4.29 2.26 -10.05
CA LYS A 4 3.17 1.76 -9.24
C LYS A 4 3.23 0.23 -9.14
N LEU A 5 3.40 -0.27 -7.92
CA LEU A 5 3.26 -1.70 -7.62
C LEU A 5 1.77 -2.01 -7.39
N TRP A 6 1.10 -2.63 -8.36
CA TRP A 6 -0.30 -3.02 -8.23
C TRP A 6 -0.44 -4.50 -7.85
N SER A 7 -1.57 -4.79 -7.23
CA SER A 7 -2.16 -6.12 -7.09
C SER A 7 -3.62 -5.85 -6.81
N ILE A 8 -4.53 -6.01 -7.78
CA ILE A 8 -5.97 -6.11 -7.51
C ILE A 8 -6.55 -7.19 -8.42
N GLN A 9 -7.09 -8.24 -7.82
CA GLN A 9 -7.98 -9.16 -8.52
C GLN A 9 -9.37 -8.52 -8.70
N LYS A 10 -9.75 -8.35 -9.96
CA LYS A 10 -11.11 -8.20 -10.54
C LYS A 10 -12.08 -7.17 -9.93
N ASN A 11 -12.56 -6.33 -10.86
CA ASN A 11 -13.85 -5.60 -10.94
C ASN A 11 -13.88 -4.10 -10.58
N ARG A 12 -14.02 -3.30 -11.65
CA ARG A 12 -14.43 -1.87 -11.79
C ARG A 12 -13.29 -0.85 -11.60
N HIS A 13 -13.18 0.27 -12.33
CA HIS A 13 -13.52 0.77 -13.68
C HIS A 13 -12.78 2.14 -13.76
N PHE A 14 -11.97 2.44 -14.78
CA PHE A 14 -11.50 3.76 -15.31
C PHE A 14 -11.12 4.96 -14.38
N SER A 15 -11.80 5.22 -13.27
CA SER A 15 -11.69 6.41 -12.40
C SER A 15 -10.31 6.58 -11.74
N ASN A 16 -9.69 5.48 -11.33
CA ASN A 16 -8.40 5.50 -10.64
C ASN A 16 -7.24 5.91 -11.57
N SER A 17 -7.36 5.57 -12.85
CA SER A 17 -6.36 5.87 -13.89
C SER A 17 -6.37 7.36 -14.26
N GLU A 18 -7.53 8.02 -14.25
CA GLU A 18 -7.64 9.47 -14.49
C GLU A 18 -6.97 10.30 -13.39
N GLN A 19 -7.15 9.91 -12.12
CA GLN A 19 -6.57 10.65 -11.01
C GLN A 19 -5.03 10.68 -11.11
N LEU A 20 -4.41 9.56 -11.52
CA LEU A 20 -2.96 9.43 -11.68
C LEU A 20 -2.35 10.44 -12.67
N LEU A 21 -3.10 10.83 -13.71
CA LEU A 21 -2.62 11.76 -14.74
C LEU A 21 -2.32 13.16 -14.20
N ASN A 22 -2.84 13.48 -13.01
CA ASN A 22 -2.62 14.76 -12.36
C ASN A 22 -1.36 14.80 -11.48
N LEU A 23 -0.62 13.69 -11.30
CA LEU A 23 0.58 13.66 -10.43
C LEU A 23 1.80 14.35 -11.03
N THR A 24 1.98 14.25 -12.34
CA THR A 24 3.23 14.64 -12.99
C THR A 24 2.95 15.31 -14.33
N SER A 25 3.76 16.33 -14.66
CA SER A 25 3.74 16.97 -15.97
C SER A 25 4.08 16.01 -17.11
N THR A 26 4.90 15.00 -16.82
CA THR A 26 5.17 13.85 -17.70
C THR A 26 4.20 12.72 -17.38
N LYS A 27 3.33 12.35 -18.32
CA LYS A 27 2.38 11.24 -18.15
C LYS A 27 3.08 9.90 -18.45
N ASP A 28 4.06 9.52 -17.64
CA ASP A 28 4.84 8.29 -17.87
C ASP A 28 4.80 7.36 -16.64
N PHE A 29 4.25 6.17 -16.85
CA PHE A 29 3.95 5.19 -15.81
C PHE A 29 4.71 3.89 -16.05
N VAL A 30 5.23 3.36 -14.95
CA VAL A 30 5.76 2.00 -14.90
C VAL A 30 4.88 1.21 -13.94
N LEU A 31 4.23 0.17 -14.44
CA LEU A 31 3.24 -0.61 -13.72
C LEU A 31 3.78 -2.02 -13.52
N LEU A 32 3.77 -2.47 -12.26
CA LEU A 32 4.24 -3.80 -11.88
C LEU A 32 3.10 -4.56 -11.20
N ASP A 33 2.82 -5.78 -11.66
CA ASP A 33 1.89 -6.70 -11.00
C ASP A 33 2.37 -8.14 -11.24
N ILE A 34 1.94 -9.08 -10.40
CA ILE A 34 2.14 -10.52 -10.66
C ILE A 34 1.14 -11.04 -11.70
N ASN A 35 0.01 -10.36 -11.88
CA ASN A 35 -1.02 -10.67 -12.86
C ASN A 35 -0.74 -9.96 -14.19
N GLU A 36 -0.22 -10.71 -15.16
CA GLU A 36 0.09 -10.23 -16.52
C GLU A 36 -1.10 -9.52 -17.17
N LYS A 37 -2.27 -10.17 -17.21
CA LYS A 37 -3.45 -9.59 -17.83
C LYS A 37 -3.89 -8.29 -17.14
N GLY A 38 -3.87 -8.26 -15.82
CA GLY A 38 -4.29 -7.07 -15.05
C GLY A 38 -3.36 -5.88 -15.24
N VAL A 39 -2.05 -6.10 -15.30
CA VAL A 39 -1.08 -5.02 -15.53
C VAL A 39 -1.15 -4.49 -16.96
N GLU A 40 -1.38 -5.37 -17.94
CA GLU A 40 -1.57 -4.98 -19.34
C GLU A 40 -2.87 -4.17 -19.53
N GLU A 41 -3.99 -4.63 -18.99
CA GLU A 41 -5.27 -3.91 -19.02
C GLU A 41 -5.13 -2.49 -18.44
N THR A 42 -4.43 -2.35 -17.32
CA THR A 42 -4.20 -1.04 -16.69
C THR A 42 -3.29 -0.15 -17.54
N ALA A 43 -2.25 -0.73 -18.14
CA ALA A 43 -1.36 0.01 -19.02
C ALA A 43 -2.13 0.54 -20.24
N ASP A 44 -3.05 -0.25 -20.79
CA ASP A 44 -3.89 0.17 -21.91
C ASP A 44 -4.90 1.24 -21.51
N GLU A 45 -5.51 1.15 -20.33
CA GLU A 45 -6.34 2.24 -19.77
C GLU A 45 -5.53 3.54 -19.64
N CYS A 46 -4.31 3.49 -19.11
CA CYS A 46 -3.43 4.65 -19.02
C CYS A 46 -3.12 5.25 -20.41
N LYS A 47 -2.87 4.40 -21.42
CA LYS A 47 -2.62 4.84 -22.80
C LYS A 47 -3.84 5.50 -23.43
N ILE A 48 -5.04 4.96 -23.20
CA ILE A 48 -6.31 5.55 -23.67
C ILE A 48 -6.49 6.98 -23.11
N LEU A 49 -6.05 7.21 -21.87
CA LEU A 49 -6.10 8.53 -21.23
C LEU A 49 -4.93 9.46 -21.61
N GLY A 50 -4.12 9.06 -22.59
CA GLY A 50 -3.04 9.85 -23.17
C GLY A 50 -1.75 9.86 -22.35
N ALA A 51 -1.49 8.80 -21.58
CA ALA A 51 -0.20 8.56 -20.92
C ALA A 51 0.66 7.53 -21.67
N THR A 52 1.96 7.56 -21.43
CA THR A 52 2.86 6.43 -21.68
C THR A 52 2.78 5.48 -20.49
N ALA A 53 2.66 4.18 -20.76
CA ALA A 53 2.61 3.16 -19.71
C ALA A 53 3.40 1.92 -20.11
N HIS A 54 4.30 1.50 -19.23
CA HIS A 54 5.15 0.32 -19.35
C HIS A 54 4.72 -0.73 -18.32
N ALA A 55 4.28 -1.89 -18.78
CA ALA A 55 3.86 -2.99 -17.92
C ALA A 55 4.99 -4.00 -17.71
N PHE A 56 5.20 -4.43 -16.46
CA PHE A 56 6.15 -5.47 -16.10
C PHE A 56 5.48 -6.50 -15.18
N VAL A 57 5.64 -7.78 -15.51
CA VAL A 57 5.20 -8.88 -14.63
C VAL A 57 6.27 -9.13 -13.57
N VAL A 58 5.94 -8.89 -12.30
CA VAL A 58 6.90 -8.94 -11.18
C VAL A 58 6.25 -9.56 -9.94
N ASP A 59 6.82 -10.65 -9.43
CA ASP A 59 6.48 -11.15 -8.09
C ASP A 59 7.22 -10.32 -7.04
N CYS A 60 6.48 -9.44 -6.36
CA CYS A 60 7.04 -8.57 -5.31
C CYS A 60 7.53 -9.33 -4.06
N SER A 61 7.27 -10.63 -3.92
CA SER A 61 7.92 -11.45 -2.88
C SER A 61 9.34 -11.90 -3.26
N ASN A 62 9.71 -11.78 -4.53
CA ASN A 62 11.01 -12.20 -5.04
C ASN A 62 11.92 -10.99 -5.23
N ARG A 63 12.87 -10.82 -4.31
CA ARG A 63 13.89 -9.76 -4.36
C ARG A 63 14.61 -9.68 -5.71
N ASN A 64 14.94 -10.82 -6.31
CA ASN A 64 15.68 -10.85 -7.57
C ASN A 64 14.83 -10.38 -8.75
N ASP A 65 13.51 -10.66 -8.75
CA ASP A 65 12.61 -10.11 -9.76
C ASP A 65 12.53 -8.59 -9.68
N ILE A 66 12.40 -8.04 -8.46
CA ILE A 66 12.38 -6.58 -8.28
C ILE A 66 13.67 -5.95 -8.81
N TYR A 67 14.84 -6.49 -8.46
CA TYR A 67 16.10 -5.94 -8.94
C TYR A 67 16.27 -6.06 -10.44
N ARG A 68 15.91 -7.20 -11.05
CA ARG A 68 15.94 -7.36 -12.52
C ARG A 68 15.03 -6.35 -13.21
N CYS A 69 13.80 -6.18 -12.72
CA CYS A 69 12.87 -5.21 -13.26
C CYS A 69 13.38 -3.78 -13.09
N ALA A 70 13.93 -3.45 -11.92
CA ALA A 70 14.45 -2.11 -11.65
C ALA A 70 15.62 -1.75 -12.57
N GLU A 71 16.52 -2.69 -12.88
CA GLU A 71 17.59 -2.46 -13.84
C GLU A 71 17.05 -2.22 -15.25
N LYS A 72 16.05 -2.98 -15.70
CA LYS A 72 15.37 -2.72 -16.98
C LYS A 72 14.73 -1.33 -17.02
N VAL A 73 14.00 -0.95 -15.96
CA VAL A 73 13.38 0.38 -15.86
C VAL A 73 14.42 1.49 -15.98
N LYS A 74 15.55 1.37 -15.30
CA LYS A 74 16.64 2.37 -15.38
C LYS A 74 17.27 2.45 -16.76
N GLN A 75 17.44 1.31 -17.44
CA GLN A 75 18.08 1.24 -18.75
C GLN A 75 17.16 1.73 -19.87
N ASP A 76 15.90 1.28 -19.86
CA ASP A 76 14.98 1.45 -20.98
C ASP A 76 14.12 2.72 -20.84
N ILE A 77 13.92 3.21 -19.61
CA ILE A 77 12.96 4.28 -19.30
C ILE A 77 13.66 5.45 -18.58
N GLY A 78 14.40 5.17 -17.50
CA GLY A 78 15.23 6.13 -16.78
C GLY A 78 15.02 6.14 -15.26
N ASP A 79 15.28 7.30 -14.65
CA ASP A 79 15.17 7.49 -13.20
C ASP A 79 13.72 7.71 -12.74
N VAL A 80 13.25 6.92 -11.77
CA VAL A 80 11.91 7.05 -11.19
C VAL A 80 11.82 8.29 -10.30
N ASP A 81 10.82 9.15 -10.53
CA ASP A 81 10.57 10.33 -9.70
C ASP A 81 9.68 10.01 -8.49
N ILE A 82 8.64 9.19 -8.69
CA ILE A 82 7.68 8.81 -7.66
C ILE A 82 7.61 7.29 -7.59
N LEU A 83 7.96 6.73 -6.45
CA LEU A 83 7.86 5.30 -6.15
C LEU A 83 6.63 5.06 -5.26
N ILE A 84 5.62 4.34 -5.77
CA ILE A 84 4.44 3.94 -5.01
C ILE A 84 4.53 2.46 -4.66
N ASN A 85 4.94 2.19 -3.42
CA ASN A 85 4.92 0.85 -2.85
C ASN A 85 3.52 0.50 -2.35
N ASN A 86 2.77 -0.21 -3.19
CA ASN A 86 1.37 -0.55 -2.96
C ASN A 86 1.05 -2.06 -2.97
N ALA A 87 1.88 -2.91 -3.56
CA ALA A 87 1.63 -4.35 -3.58
C ALA A 87 1.38 -4.91 -2.17
N GLY A 88 0.44 -5.83 -2.05
CA GLY A 88 0.04 -6.39 -0.76
C GLY A 88 -0.57 -7.78 -0.88
N VAL A 89 -0.53 -8.53 0.22
CA VAL A 89 -1.23 -9.79 0.43
C VAL A 89 -1.88 -9.80 1.81
N ILE A 90 -3.04 -10.46 1.89
CA ILE A 90 -3.81 -10.68 3.11
C ILE A 90 -4.44 -12.06 3.05
N PHE A 91 -4.21 -12.88 4.08
CA PHE A 91 -4.78 -14.23 4.16
C PHE A 91 -6.01 -14.29 5.07
N GLY A 92 -6.00 -13.63 6.22
CA GLY A 92 -7.18 -13.55 7.09
C GLY A 92 -7.58 -14.88 7.73
N ARG A 93 -6.73 -15.43 8.61
CA ARG A 93 -6.94 -16.74 9.26
C ARG A 93 -6.72 -16.67 10.77
N GLU A 94 -7.24 -17.66 11.49
CA GLU A 94 -6.82 -17.89 12.87
C GLU A 94 -5.29 -18.08 12.91
N PHE A 95 -4.63 -17.53 13.92
CA PHE A 95 -3.16 -17.52 13.97
C PHE A 95 -2.56 -18.92 13.88
N LEU A 96 -3.16 -19.89 14.55
CA LEU A 96 -2.69 -21.29 14.55
C LEU A 96 -3.03 -22.05 13.25
N GLU A 97 -3.90 -21.52 12.40
CA GLU A 97 -4.26 -22.11 11.10
C GLU A 97 -3.45 -21.50 9.95
N LEU A 98 -2.77 -20.38 10.20
CA LEU A 98 -1.95 -19.68 9.23
C LEU A 98 -0.66 -20.47 9.00
N GLN A 99 -0.38 -20.81 7.75
CA GLN A 99 0.80 -21.60 7.40
C GLN A 99 2.06 -20.71 7.36
N ASP A 100 3.21 -21.24 7.74
CA ASP A 100 4.47 -20.48 7.80
C ASP A 100 4.80 -19.76 6.48
N HIS A 101 4.62 -20.44 5.34
CA HIS A 101 4.85 -19.84 4.02
C HIS A 101 3.92 -18.65 3.71
N GLN A 102 2.71 -18.62 4.30
CA GLN A 102 1.78 -17.49 4.18
C GLN A 102 2.29 -16.30 5.00
N ILE A 103 2.76 -16.55 6.22
CA ILE A 103 3.41 -15.53 7.06
C ILE A 103 4.61 -14.94 6.32
N GLU A 104 5.52 -15.79 5.82
CA GLU A 104 6.69 -15.37 5.06
C GLU A 104 6.33 -14.56 3.81
N LYS A 105 5.29 -14.97 3.07
CA LYS A 105 4.78 -14.22 1.91
C LYS A 105 4.24 -12.85 2.33
N THR A 106 3.50 -12.76 3.43
CA THR A 106 3.00 -11.49 3.98
C THR A 106 4.13 -10.52 4.26
N PHE A 107 5.19 -10.95 4.97
CA PHE A 107 6.35 -10.08 5.22
C PHE A 107 7.14 -9.77 3.95
N SER A 108 7.29 -10.73 3.04
CA SER A 108 8.03 -10.54 1.79
C SER A 108 7.38 -9.47 0.91
N VAL A 109 6.06 -9.53 0.72
CA VAL A 109 5.32 -8.59 -0.13
C VAL A 109 5.05 -7.27 0.60
N ASN A 110 4.45 -7.30 1.79
CA ASN A 110 3.92 -6.10 2.45
C ASN A 110 5.01 -5.23 3.09
N MET A 111 6.20 -5.79 3.33
CA MET A 111 7.29 -5.12 4.05
C MET A 111 8.60 -5.17 3.27
N LEU A 112 9.18 -6.34 3.03
CA LEU A 112 10.52 -6.42 2.44
C LEU A 112 10.59 -5.87 1.00
N ALA A 113 9.51 -6.00 0.22
CA ALA A 113 9.41 -5.38 -1.11
C ALA A 113 9.68 -3.87 -1.08
N HIS A 114 9.24 -3.16 -0.03
CA HIS A 114 9.46 -1.72 0.13
C HIS A 114 10.95 -1.39 0.31
N PHE A 115 11.69 -2.25 1.03
CA PHE A 115 13.14 -2.11 1.16
C PHE A 115 13.82 -2.34 -0.18
N TRP A 116 13.41 -3.36 -0.93
CA TRP A 116 14.04 -3.72 -2.21
C TRP A 116 13.82 -2.65 -3.28
N THR A 117 12.59 -2.13 -3.41
CA THR A 117 12.32 -1.03 -4.34
C THR A 117 12.99 0.27 -3.90
N ALA A 118 12.97 0.62 -2.61
CA ALA A 118 13.66 1.81 -2.12
C ALA A 118 15.17 1.72 -2.41
N LYS A 119 15.83 0.59 -2.11
CA LYS A 119 17.25 0.39 -2.46
C LYS A 119 17.53 0.51 -3.97
N SER A 120 16.54 0.20 -4.81
CA SER A 120 16.69 0.25 -6.26
C SER A 120 16.58 1.66 -6.83
N PHE A 121 15.65 2.48 -6.33
CA PHE A 121 15.28 3.76 -6.95
C PHE A 121 15.67 5.00 -6.13
N LEU A 122 15.78 4.88 -4.80
CA LEU A 122 16.17 5.98 -3.93
C LEU A 122 17.55 6.58 -4.23
N PRO A 123 18.59 5.80 -4.64
CA PRO A 123 19.91 6.38 -4.91
C PRO A 123 19.89 7.51 -5.95
N ALA A 124 19.13 7.35 -7.04
CA ALA A 124 18.97 8.39 -8.06
C ALA A 124 18.21 9.61 -7.52
N MET A 125 17.13 9.38 -6.76
CA MET A 125 16.37 10.47 -6.10
C MET A 125 17.26 11.29 -5.16
N MET A 126 18.10 10.63 -4.35
CA MET A 126 19.05 11.27 -3.43
C MET A 126 20.16 12.02 -4.17
N LYS A 127 20.67 11.48 -5.27
CA LYS A 127 21.68 12.13 -6.11
C LYS A 127 21.12 13.42 -6.71
N ASN A 128 19.89 13.37 -7.22
CA ASN A 128 19.22 14.50 -7.84
C ASN A 128 18.54 15.44 -6.83
N ASN A 129 18.53 15.06 -5.54
CA ASN A 129 17.76 15.68 -4.46
C ASN A 129 16.32 15.98 -4.90
N ARG A 130 15.68 15.02 -5.57
CA ARG A 130 14.33 15.12 -6.11
C ARG A 130 13.73 13.73 -6.21
N GLY A 131 12.60 13.52 -5.55
CA GLY A 131 11.81 12.30 -5.68
C GLY A 131 10.74 12.19 -4.61
N HIS A 132 9.93 11.13 -4.66
CA HIS A 132 8.88 10.88 -3.69
C HIS A 132 8.71 9.38 -3.44
N ILE A 133 8.88 8.93 -2.20
CA ILE A 133 8.55 7.55 -1.80
C ILE A 133 7.19 7.53 -1.11
N VAL A 134 6.26 6.78 -1.69
CA VAL A 134 4.91 6.58 -1.19
C VAL A 134 4.79 5.15 -0.66
N THR A 135 4.37 5.04 0.60
CA THR A 135 4.15 3.77 1.31
C THR A 135 2.66 3.56 1.53
N VAL A 136 2.08 2.52 0.95
CA VAL A 136 0.68 2.16 1.21
C VAL A 136 0.61 1.13 2.34
N ALA A 137 0.33 1.64 3.54
CA ALA A 137 0.18 0.87 4.76
C ALA A 137 -1.30 0.57 5.05
N SER A 138 -1.71 0.64 6.32
CA SER A 138 -3.08 0.48 6.79
C SER A 138 -3.19 1.00 8.22
N VAL A 139 -4.40 1.41 8.64
CA VAL A 139 -4.70 1.62 10.06
C VAL A 139 -4.42 0.35 10.87
N ALA A 140 -4.50 -0.85 10.27
CA ALA A 140 -4.09 -2.11 10.88
C ALA A 140 -2.59 -2.18 11.26
N GLY A 141 -1.77 -1.22 10.84
CA GLY A 141 -0.39 -1.06 11.34
C GLY A 141 -0.29 -0.24 12.62
N GLN A 142 -1.40 0.30 13.13
CA GLN A 142 -1.47 1.11 14.35
C GLN A 142 -2.44 0.54 15.38
N VAL A 143 -3.26 -0.44 14.98
CA VAL A 143 -4.24 -1.14 15.82
C VAL A 143 -4.18 -2.63 15.54
N ALA A 144 -4.56 -3.44 16.52
CA ALA A 144 -4.71 -4.87 16.35
C ALA A 144 -6.08 -5.21 15.74
N VAL A 145 -6.09 -6.10 14.76
CA VAL A 145 -7.33 -6.67 14.19
C VAL A 145 -7.25 -8.19 14.32
N PRO A 146 -8.26 -8.86 14.93
CA PRO A 146 -8.30 -10.31 15.00
C PRO A 146 -8.19 -10.98 13.61
N TYR A 147 -7.57 -12.16 13.57
CA TYR A 147 -7.34 -12.95 12.35
C TYR A 147 -6.38 -12.33 11.32
N LEU A 148 -5.71 -11.22 11.67
CA LEU A 148 -4.77 -10.49 10.82
C LEU A 148 -3.40 -10.29 11.49
N VAL A 149 -2.95 -11.26 12.28
CA VAL A 149 -1.71 -11.11 13.09
C VAL A 149 -0.49 -10.80 12.21
N ASP A 150 -0.26 -11.58 11.15
CA ASP A 150 0.82 -11.38 10.19
C ASP A 150 0.67 -10.06 9.41
N TYR A 151 -0.56 -9.76 8.98
CA TYR A 151 -0.87 -8.54 8.24
C TYR A 151 -0.65 -7.28 9.08
N CYS A 152 -1.22 -7.21 10.30
CA CYS A 152 -1.01 -6.13 11.25
C CYS A 152 0.47 -5.93 11.58
N ALA A 153 1.21 -7.02 11.83
CA ALA A 153 2.65 -6.96 12.06
C ALA A 153 3.40 -6.38 10.85
N SER A 154 3.09 -6.84 9.63
CA SER A 154 3.72 -6.32 8.40
C SER A 154 3.42 -4.83 8.16
N LYS A 155 2.18 -4.38 8.40
CA LYS A 155 1.78 -2.97 8.23
C LYS A 155 2.35 -2.08 9.32
N SER A 156 2.52 -2.59 10.54
CA SER A 156 3.26 -1.88 11.60
C SER A 156 4.73 -1.72 11.20
N GLY A 157 5.36 -2.79 10.70
CA GLY A 157 6.74 -2.77 10.22
C GLY A 157 6.97 -1.77 9.08
N VAL A 158 6.03 -1.66 8.14
CA VAL A 158 6.16 -0.72 7.01
C VAL A 158 5.91 0.75 7.40
N ILE A 159 5.12 1.01 8.45
CA ILE A 159 5.03 2.35 9.06
C ILE A 159 6.37 2.72 9.71
N GLY A 160 6.97 1.80 10.47
CA GLY A 160 8.29 2.01 11.06
C GLY A 160 9.37 2.25 10.00
N PHE A 161 9.34 1.50 8.89
CA PHE A 161 10.19 1.75 7.72
C PHE A 161 10.00 3.17 7.18
N HIS A 162 8.75 3.61 6.97
CA HIS A 162 8.44 4.94 6.44
C HIS A 162 8.94 6.05 7.36
N GLU A 163 8.67 5.96 8.66
CA GLU A 163 9.08 6.97 9.64
C GLU A 163 10.60 7.05 9.75
N SER A 164 11.27 5.89 9.81
CA SER A 164 12.74 5.81 9.89
C SER A 164 13.40 6.39 8.64
N LEU A 165 12.94 5.99 7.44
CA LEU A 165 13.46 6.51 6.18
C LEU A 165 13.25 8.01 6.05
N THR A 166 12.07 8.50 6.46
CA THR A 166 11.77 9.94 6.47
C THR A 166 12.72 10.71 7.39
N SER A 167 13.02 10.18 8.57
CA SER A 167 13.97 10.79 9.50
C SER A 167 15.39 10.78 8.96
N GLU A 168 15.82 9.66 8.39
CA GLU A 168 17.16 9.49 7.81
C GLU A 168 17.40 10.45 6.63
N LEU A 169 16.44 10.59 5.73
CA LEU A 169 16.53 11.54 4.60
C LEU A 169 16.67 12.98 5.08
N LYS A 170 15.98 13.35 6.17
CA LYS A 170 16.10 14.67 6.78
C LYS A 170 17.49 14.89 7.36
N GLU A 171 18.02 13.92 8.09
CA GLU A 171 19.37 14.00 8.69
C GLU A 171 20.47 14.11 7.62
N LEU A 172 20.29 13.43 6.48
CA LEU A 172 21.19 13.50 5.34
C LEU A 172 21.02 14.76 4.47
N GLY A 173 20.16 15.70 4.86
CA GLY A 173 19.90 16.95 4.13
C GLY A 173 19.25 16.74 2.76
N LYS A 174 18.51 15.64 2.56
CA LYS A 174 17.82 15.30 1.31
C LYS A 174 16.39 15.87 1.25
N ASP A 175 16.27 17.17 1.49
CA ASP A 175 14.98 17.86 1.61
C ASP A 175 14.11 17.78 0.35
N GLY A 176 14.69 17.52 -0.83
CA GLY A 176 13.94 17.38 -2.07
C GLY A 176 13.40 15.97 -2.33
N VAL A 177 13.77 14.98 -1.50
CA VAL A 177 13.17 13.64 -1.51
C VAL A 177 12.04 13.60 -0.49
N LYS A 178 10.81 13.50 -0.97
CA LYS A 178 9.59 13.51 -0.16
C LYS A 178 9.16 12.10 0.21
N THR A 179 8.37 11.99 1.27
CA THR A 179 7.78 10.73 1.71
C THR A 179 6.31 10.94 2.06
N SER A 180 5.48 9.95 1.72
CA SER A 180 4.06 9.90 2.12
C SER A 180 3.66 8.48 2.52
N CYS A 181 2.88 8.33 3.57
CA CYS A 181 2.38 7.05 4.05
C CYS A 181 0.86 7.08 4.16
N LEU A 182 0.19 6.19 3.42
CA LEU A 182 -1.25 6.04 3.43
C LEU A 182 -1.66 4.96 4.44
N CYS A 183 -2.54 5.31 5.36
CA CYS A 183 -3.12 4.42 6.36
C CYS A 183 -4.64 4.48 6.25
N PRO A 184 -5.28 3.73 5.33
CA PRO A 184 -6.73 3.64 5.29
C PRO A 184 -7.25 2.62 6.32
N VAL A 185 -8.50 2.79 6.74
CA VAL A 185 -9.30 1.72 7.37
C VAL A 185 -9.70 0.67 6.32
N PHE A 186 -10.77 -0.10 6.55
CA PHE A 186 -11.27 -1.06 5.58
C PHE A 186 -11.67 -0.37 4.27
N VAL A 187 -11.09 -0.85 3.17
CA VAL A 187 -11.41 -0.39 1.81
C VAL A 187 -12.07 -1.55 1.09
N ASN A 188 -13.19 -1.29 0.44
CA ASN A 188 -13.88 -2.26 -0.40
C ASN A 188 -13.02 -2.54 -1.64
N THR A 189 -12.24 -3.60 -1.61
CA THR A 189 -11.30 -4.01 -2.67
C THR A 189 -11.41 -5.51 -2.90
N GLY A 190 -10.87 -6.03 -4.00
CA GLY A 190 -10.82 -7.47 -4.26
C GLY A 190 -10.06 -8.30 -3.20
N PHE A 191 -9.27 -7.67 -2.31
CA PHE A 191 -8.55 -8.34 -1.22
C PHE A 191 -9.42 -8.75 -0.05
N VAL A 192 -10.44 -7.94 0.26
CA VAL A 192 -11.32 -8.11 1.41
C VAL A 192 -12.74 -8.00 0.89
N GLN A 193 -13.45 -9.13 0.87
CA GLN A 193 -14.82 -9.18 0.37
C GLN A 193 -15.79 -8.92 1.53
N ASN A 194 -16.81 -8.10 1.25
CA ASN A 194 -17.86 -7.73 2.20
C ASN A 194 -17.34 -7.32 3.60
N PRO A 195 -16.35 -6.41 3.72
CA PRO A 195 -15.95 -5.93 5.03
C PRO A 195 -17.15 -5.26 5.68
N SER A 196 -17.48 -5.65 6.90
CA SER A 196 -18.47 -4.97 7.73
C SER A 196 -17.81 -4.63 9.07
N THR A 197 -18.04 -3.42 9.53
CA THR A 197 -17.69 -3.02 10.88
C THR A 197 -18.80 -2.16 11.43
N ARG A 198 -19.02 -2.24 12.74
CA ARG A 198 -20.09 -1.50 13.42
C ARG A 198 -19.77 -0.03 13.64
N VAL A 199 -18.50 0.34 13.66
CA VAL A 199 -18.04 1.68 14.09
C VAL A 199 -17.26 2.42 12.99
N TRP A 200 -16.48 1.72 12.17
CA TRP A 200 -15.70 2.34 11.11
C TRP A 200 -16.41 2.24 9.76
N PRO A 201 -16.37 3.32 8.95
CA PRO A 201 -16.91 3.25 7.61
C PRO A 201 -16.07 2.31 6.75
N VAL A 202 -16.75 1.60 5.85
CA VAL A 202 -16.09 0.96 4.71
C VAL A 202 -15.90 2.05 3.66
N LEU A 203 -14.66 2.21 3.19
CA LEU A 203 -14.31 3.22 2.21
C LEU A 203 -14.39 2.66 0.79
N GLU A 204 -14.86 3.50 -0.14
CA GLU A 204 -14.73 3.21 -1.56
C GLU A 204 -13.31 3.49 -2.04
N THR A 205 -12.86 2.73 -3.04
CA THR A 205 -11.48 2.79 -3.52
C THR A 205 -11.15 4.18 -4.07
N GLU A 206 -12.08 4.80 -4.79
CA GLU A 206 -11.94 6.12 -5.41
C GLU A 206 -11.65 7.23 -4.38
N ASP A 207 -12.30 7.17 -3.22
CA ASP A 207 -12.10 8.14 -2.14
C ASP A 207 -10.71 8.01 -1.52
N VAL A 208 -10.25 6.77 -1.33
CA VAL A 208 -8.91 6.49 -0.80
C VAL A 208 -7.84 6.94 -1.79
N VAL A 209 -8.01 6.67 -3.08
CA VAL A 209 -7.08 7.14 -4.11
C VAL A 209 -7.09 8.67 -4.15
N LYS A 210 -8.25 9.34 -4.09
CA LYS A 210 -8.31 10.81 -4.05
C LYS A 210 -7.53 11.39 -2.86
N CYS A 211 -7.70 10.83 -1.67
CA CYS A 211 -6.95 11.25 -0.48
C CYS A 211 -5.44 10.98 -0.62
N LEU A 212 -5.05 9.83 -1.17
CA LEU A 212 -3.65 9.51 -1.46
C LEU A 212 -3.03 10.55 -2.39
N MET A 213 -3.73 10.85 -3.48
CA MET A 213 -3.29 11.78 -4.52
C MET A 213 -3.13 13.19 -3.99
N GLU A 214 -4.11 13.69 -3.24
CA GLU A 214 -3.99 14.97 -2.55
C GLU A 214 -2.80 14.98 -1.59
N GLY A 215 -2.59 13.89 -0.85
CA GLY A 215 -1.48 13.77 0.09
C GLY A 215 -0.11 13.75 -0.59
N ILE A 216 0.01 13.09 -1.75
CA ILE A 216 1.23 13.14 -2.57
C ILE A 216 1.48 14.56 -3.05
N LEU A 217 0.48 15.21 -3.68
CA LEU A 217 0.61 16.57 -4.24
C LEU A 217 0.91 17.63 -3.17
N THR A 218 0.44 17.42 -1.94
CA THR A 218 0.67 18.32 -0.79
C THR A 218 1.82 17.89 0.10
N ASN A 219 2.59 16.85 -0.28
CA ASN A 219 3.71 16.32 0.49
C ASN A 219 3.36 15.94 1.94
N LYS A 220 2.13 15.46 2.18
CA LYS A 220 1.71 14.97 3.50
C LYS A 220 2.48 13.71 3.84
N LYS A 221 3.18 13.72 4.98
CA LYS A 221 3.94 12.56 5.49
C LYS A 221 3.02 11.41 5.87
N MET A 222 1.93 11.68 6.59
CA MET A 222 0.95 10.68 7.01
C MET A 222 -0.44 11.06 6.49
N ILE A 223 -1.11 10.09 5.85
CA ILE A 223 -2.44 10.24 5.24
C ILE A 223 -3.33 9.15 5.84
N ILE A 224 -4.10 9.50 6.88
CA ILE A 224 -5.04 8.57 7.54
C ILE A 224 -6.43 8.77 6.93
N VAL A 225 -7.08 7.68 6.51
CA VAL A 225 -8.38 7.74 5.82
C VAL A 225 -9.40 6.82 6.53
N PRO A 226 -10.57 7.33 6.97
CA PRO A 226 -10.93 8.75 7.01
C PRO A 226 -10.13 9.50 8.10
N SER A 227 -9.97 10.81 7.94
CA SER A 227 -9.17 11.64 8.85
C SER A 227 -9.71 11.68 10.29
N SER A 228 -10.99 11.38 10.51
CA SER A 228 -11.61 11.25 11.83
C SER A 228 -10.96 10.16 12.69
N VAL A 229 -10.47 9.08 12.07
CA VAL A 229 -9.81 7.96 12.76
C VAL A 229 -8.49 8.38 13.39
N LYS A 230 -7.83 9.43 12.89
CA LYS A 230 -6.60 9.96 13.50
C LYS A 230 -6.80 10.29 14.98
N TYR A 231 -7.94 10.88 15.35
CA TYR A 231 -8.21 11.26 16.73
C TYR A 231 -8.49 10.06 17.63
N SER A 232 -9.18 9.03 17.12
CA SER A 232 -9.39 7.79 17.89
C SER A 232 -8.09 7.05 18.13
N LEU A 233 -7.17 7.03 17.16
CA LEU A 233 -5.85 6.42 17.32
C LEU A 233 -5.02 7.11 18.41
N ILE A 234 -5.03 8.44 18.46
CA ILE A 234 -4.32 9.19 19.51
C ILE A 234 -4.94 8.91 20.88
N LEU A 235 -6.28 8.90 20.97
CA LEU A 235 -6.99 8.66 22.22
C LEU A 235 -6.70 7.26 22.77
N ASN A 236 -6.61 6.24 21.90
CA ASN A 236 -6.31 4.86 22.30
C ASN A 236 -4.99 4.72 23.06
N HIS A 237 -4.02 5.63 22.87
CA HIS A 237 -2.75 5.58 23.59
C HIS A 237 -2.89 5.88 25.10
N PHE A 238 -3.98 6.54 25.50
CA PHE A 238 -4.25 6.93 26.89
C PHE A 238 -5.31 6.06 27.57
N LEU A 239 -5.98 5.17 26.82
CA LEU A 239 -7.02 4.31 27.36
C LEU A 239 -6.43 3.06 28.03
N PRO A 240 -6.98 2.61 29.17
CA PRO A 240 -6.62 1.31 29.73
C PRO A 240 -6.91 0.17 28.75
N GLU A 241 -6.08 -0.87 28.76
CA GLU A 241 -6.18 -2.03 27.87
C GLU A 241 -7.58 -2.68 27.86
N ARG A 242 -8.24 -2.74 29.02
CA ARG A 242 -9.61 -3.26 29.14
C ARG A 242 -10.64 -2.47 28.34
N VAL A 243 -10.48 -1.15 28.26
CA VAL A 243 -11.36 -0.27 27.49
C VAL A 243 -11.12 -0.49 25.99
N ILE A 244 -9.86 -0.60 25.58
CA ILE A 244 -9.50 -0.89 24.19
C ILE A 244 -10.07 -2.25 23.77
N ALA A 245 -9.91 -3.29 24.59
CA ALA A 245 -10.47 -4.61 24.32
C ALA A 245 -12.00 -4.59 24.17
N ALA A 246 -12.70 -3.86 25.05
CA ALA A 246 -14.16 -3.69 24.95
C ALA A 246 -14.56 -2.94 23.66
N LEU A 247 -13.85 -1.87 23.30
CA LEU A 247 -14.08 -1.13 22.07
C LEU A 247 -13.85 -2.01 20.83
N THR A 248 -12.78 -2.81 20.80
CA THR A 248 -12.50 -3.75 19.71
C THR A 248 -13.61 -4.81 19.58
N GLN A 249 -14.13 -5.34 20.68
CA GLN A 249 -15.29 -6.24 20.65
C GLN A 249 -16.55 -5.55 20.12
N MET A 250 -16.79 -4.28 20.49
CA MET A 250 -17.92 -3.51 19.99
C MET A 250 -17.83 -3.20 18.49
N GLN A 251 -16.64 -3.24 17.88
CA GLN A 251 -16.49 -2.99 16.45
C GLN A 251 -17.06 -4.12 15.58
N ASP A 252 -17.20 -5.34 16.12
CA ASP A 252 -17.74 -6.52 15.44
C ASP A 252 -17.27 -6.63 13.97
N ILE A 253 -15.95 -6.61 13.81
CA ILE A 253 -15.31 -6.60 12.49
C ILE A 253 -15.50 -7.97 11.84
N GLN A 254 -16.25 -8.00 10.73
CA GLN A 254 -16.40 -9.19 9.90
C GLN A 254 -15.87 -8.92 8.51
N PHE A 255 -15.18 -9.91 7.95
CA PHE A 255 -14.66 -9.84 6.59
C PHE A 255 -14.35 -11.24 6.09
N SER A 256 -14.52 -11.44 4.78
CA SER A 256 -14.02 -12.63 4.10
C SER A 256 -12.80 -12.27 3.25
N THR A 257 -11.92 -13.25 3.10
CA THR A 257 -10.81 -13.21 2.15
C THR A 257 -10.99 -14.39 1.21
N PRO A 258 -10.36 -14.39 0.01
CA PRO A 258 -10.35 -15.56 -0.86
C PRO A 258 -9.81 -16.84 -0.20
N TYR A 259 -9.13 -16.70 0.95
CA TYR A 259 -8.51 -17.78 1.70
C TYR A 259 -9.26 -18.14 2.99
N ARG A 260 -10.29 -17.40 3.38
CA ARG A 260 -11.11 -17.65 4.56
C ARG A 260 -12.39 -18.36 4.13
N HIS A 261 -12.50 -19.64 4.41
CA HIS A 261 -13.78 -20.33 4.33
C HIS A 261 -14.57 -19.98 5.60
N ASP A 262 -15.73 -19.35 5.43
CA ASP A 262 -16.67 -19.20 6.55
C ASP A 262 -16.96 -20.59 7.11
N LYS A 263 -16.75 -20.76 8.42
CA LYS A 263 -17.31 -21.92 9.13
C LYS A 263 -18.82 -21.83 8.91
N LYS A 264 -19.35 -22.71 8.04
CA LYS A 264 -20.79 -22.96 7.99
C LYS A 264 -21.22 -23.31 9.42
N GLU A 265 -22.27 -22.64 9.85
CA GLU A 265 -23.01 -22.95 11.07
C GLU A 265 -23.31 -24.45 11.09
N ASP A 266 -22.77 -25.16 12.08
CA ASP A 266 -23.25 -26.45 12.56
C ASP A 266 -24.00 -26.22 13.89
#